data_AF-A0A7W6ZV89-F1
#
_entry.id   AF-A0A7W6ZV89-F1
#
_cell.length_a   1.000
_cell.length_b   1.000
_cell.length_c   1.000
_cell.angle_alpha   90.00
_cell.angle_beta   90.00
_cell.angle_gamma   90.00
#
_symmetry.space_group_name_H-M   'P 1'
#
loop_
_entity.id
_entity.type
_entity.pdbx_description
1 polymer ?
#
loop_
_entity_poly.entity_id
_entity_poly.type
_entity_poly.pdbx_seq_one_letter_code
_entity_poly.pdbx_strand_id
1 'polypeptide(L)'
;MIRDLRRLWLARAGASAVEFALVAPLFFLMLFGIVEFGRMFWTSHALHETAIATARCMGIPQLECEDGGVYNASMAIAFAQTKASGWLINLDASSITLDKDASCYGLEGFSQVKIAYQFATVLPNLLSSMVGGTDLTAQACYTNH
;
A
#
# COMPACT_ATOMS: atom_id res chain seq x y z
N MET A 1 28.04 45.80 22.20
CA MET A 1 28.10 44.33 22.04
C MET A 1 27.73 43.56 23.31
N ILE A 2 28.39 43.72 24.46
CA ILE A 2 28.10 42.93 25.69
C ILE A 2 26.69 43.22 26.28
N ARG A 3 26.18 44.44 26.09
CA ARG A 3 24.88 44.87 26.65
C ARG A 3 23.66 44.28 25.93
N ASP A 4 23.81 43.89 24.67
CA ASP A 4 22.74 43.32 23.85
C ASP A 4 22.57 41.82 24.13
N LEU A 5 23.67 41.10 24.40
CA LEU A 5 23.62 39.70 24.86
C LEU A 5 22.88 39.55 26.20
N ARG A 6 23.07 40.48 27.14
CA ARG A 6 22.34 40.47 28.43
C ARG A 6 20.84 40.69 28.25
N ARG A 7 20.42 41.48 27.26
CA ARG A 7 19.00 41.71 26.95
C ARG A 7 18.35 40.48 26.32
N LEU A 8 19.06 39.76 25.47
CA LEU A 8 18.60 38.48 24.92
C LEU A 8 18.42 37.41 26.02
N TRP A 9 19.31 37.36 27.01
CA TRP A 9 19.22 36.43 28.15
C TRP A 9 18.09 36.73 29.14
N LEU A 10 17.65 37.98 29.25
CA LEU A 10 16.54 38.41 30.12
C LEU A 10 15.18 38.46 29.40
N ALA A 11 15.15 38.24 28.08
CA ALA A 11 13.94 38.30 27.28
C ALA A 11 13.10 37.01 27.44
N ARG A 12 11.94 37.11 28.10
CA ARG A 12 10.95 36.02 28.19
C ARG A 12 10.10 35.83 26.92
N ALA A 13 10.20 36.75 25.96
CA ALA A 13 9.35 36.82 24.77
C ALA A 13 9.56 35.68 23.75
N GLY A 14 10.45 34.72 24.03
CA GLY A 14 10.69 33.54 23.19
C GLY A 14 10.51 32.19 23.90
N ALA A 15 10.13 32.18 25.19
CA ALA A 15 10.03 30.94 25.96
C ALA A 15 9.05 29.93 25.33
N SER A 16 7.86 30.40 24.94
CA SER A 16 6.86 29.56 24.26
C SER A 16 7.32 29.02 22.91
N ALA A 17 8.17 29.77 22.18
CA ALA A 17 8.74 29.29 20.92
C ALA A 17 9.76 28.15 21.16
N VAL A 18 10.53 28.23 22.25
CA VAL A 18 11.48 27.17 22.66
C VAL A 18 10.74 25.94 23.17
N GLU A 19 9.69 26.12 23.97
CA GLU A 19 8.83 25.02 24.43
C GLU A 19 8.19 24.27 23.26
N PHE A 20 7.67 25.01 22.27
CA PHE A 20 7.14 24.41 21.05
C PHE A 20 8.23 23.69 20.25
N ALA A 21 9.43 24.26 20.12
CA ALA A 21 10.54 23.62 19.40
C ALA A 21 10.99 22.29 20.02
N LEU A 22 10.77 22.09 21.32
CA LEU A 22 11.06 20.82 22.01
C LEU A 22 9.97 19.76 21.78
N VAL A 23 8.70 20.16 21.72
CA VAL A 23 7.56 19.23 21.58
C VAL A 23 7.24 18.93 20.11
N ALA A 24 7.39 19.91 19.23
CA ALA A 24 7.05 19.81 17.82
C ALA A 24 7.73 18.62 17.09
N PRO A 25 9.03 18.34 17.29
CA PRO A 25 9.68 17.21 16.62
C PRO A 25 9.01 15.86 16.96
N LEU A 26 8.68 15.63 18.23
CA LEU A 26 8.02 14.40 18.67
C LEU A 26 6.58 14.32 18.15
N PHE A 27 5.87 15.45 18.18
CA PHE A 27 4.51 15.54 17.66
C PHE A 27 4.46 15.23 16.16
N PHE A 28 5.34 15.82 15.36
CA PHE A 28 5.39 15.57 13.91
C PHE A 28 5.86 14.15 13.59
N LEU A 29 6.81 13.59 14.35
CA LEU A 29 7.21 12.19 14.19
C LEU A 29 6.01 11.26 14.39
N MET A 30 5.24 11.46 15.47
CA MET A 30 4.03 10.68 15.73
C MET A 30 2.98 10.87 14.63
N LEU A 31 2.75 12.11 14.21
CA LEU A 31 1.77 12.44 13.18
C LEU A 31 2.13 11.79 11.84
N PHE A 32 3.36 11.96 11.36
CA PHE A 32 3.81 11.33 10.11
C PHE A 32 3.86 9.81 10.22
N GLY A 33 4.24 9.27 11.38
CA GLY A 33 4.21 7.82 11.63
C GLY A 33 2.81 7.24 11.48
N ILE A 34 1.80 7.88 12.09
CA ILE A 34 0.39 7.44 11.98
C ILE A 34 -0.11 7.58 10.53
N VAL A 35 0.20 8.67 9.85
CA VAL A 35 -0.22 8.89 8.45
C VAL A 35 0.39 7.85 7.52
N GLU A 36 1.70 7.61 7.61
CA GLU A 36 2.38 6.63 6.76
C GLU A 36 1.88 5.21 7.04
N PHE A 37 1.70 4.84 8.30
CA PHE A 37 1.16 3.54 8.67
C PHE A 37 -0.28 3.35 8.17
N GLY A 38 -1.13 4.37 8.33
CA GLY A 38 -2.51 4.34 7.85
C GLY A 38 -2.58 4.20 6.32
N ARG A 39 -1.72 4.91 5.59
CA ARG A 39 -1.61 4.78 4.13
C ARG A 39 -1.14 3.39 3.72
N MET A 40 -0.14 2.83 4.39
CA MET A 40 0.35 1.48 4.11
C MET A 40 -0.74 0.44 4.33
N PHE A 41 -1.47 0.53 5.45
CA PHE A 41 -2.59 -0.36 5.76
C PHE A 41 -3.71 -0.25 4.73
N TRP A 42 -4.10 0.97 4.34
CA TRP A 42 -5.05 1.21 3.25
C TRP A 42 -4.60 0.53 1.95
N THR A 43 -3.34 0.70 1.56
CA THR A 43 -2.82 0.07 0.34
C THR A 43 -2.84 -1.45 0.41
N SER A 44 -2.48 -2.05 1.54
CA SER A 44 -2.56 -3.51 1.73
C SER A 44 -3.98 -4.04 1.58
N HIS A 45 -4.96 -3.32 2.13
CA HIS A 45 -6.38 -3.67 1.98
C HIS A 45 -6.85 -3.55 0.54
N ALA A 46 -6.55 -2.44 -0.13
CA ALA A 46 -6.90 -2.24 -1.53
C ALA A 46 -6.31 -3.34 -2.42
N LEU A 47 -5.04 -3.71 -2.20
CA LEU A 47 -4.40 -4.80 -2.94
C LEU A 47 -5.10 -6.15 -2.73
N HIS A 48 -5.48 -6.49 -1.50
CA HIS A 48 -6.24 -7.72 -1.23
C HIS A 48 -7.61 -7.72 -1.92
N GLU A 49 -8.36 -6.62 -1.84
CA GLU A 49 -9.65 -6.49 -2.52
C GLU A 49 -9.49 -6.62 -4.04
N THR A 50 -8.44 -6.03 -4.62
CA THR A 50 -8.15 -6.17 -6.06
C THR A 50 -7.79 -7.61 -6.44
N ALA A 51 -6.97 -8.30 -5.64
CA ALA A 51 -6.61 -9.69 -5.87
C ALA A 51 -7.85 -10.61 -5.78
N ILE A 52 -8.71 -10.41 -4.77
CA ILE A 52 -9.94 -11.18 -4.58
C ILE A 52 -10.90 -10.98 -5.76
N ALA A 53 -11.11 -9.74 -6.18
CA ALA A 53 -11.97 -9.43 -7.32
C ALA A 53 -11.43 -10.06 -8.61
N THR A 54 -10.12 -9.97 -8.83
CA THR A 54 -9.47 -10.55 -10.03
C THR A 54 -9.55 -12.07 -10.02
N ALA A 55 -9.30 -12.73 -8.87
CA ALA A 55 -9.42 -14.19 -8.75
C ALA A 55 -10.85 -14.66 -9.04
N ARG A 56 -11.87 -13.92 -8.57
CA ARG A 56 -13.28 -14.17 -8.91
C ARG A 56 -13.55 -14.06 -10.41
N CYS A 57 -13.03 -13.00 -11.02
CA CYS A 57 -13.17 -12.73 -12.45
C CYS A 57 -12.51 -13.81 -13.32
N MET A 58 -11.46 -14.47 -12.83
CA MET A 58 -10.82 -15.61 -13.48
C MET A 58 -11.54 -16.95 -13.27
N GLY A 59 -12.00 -17.22 -12.04
CA GLY A 59 -12.61 -18.51 -11.69
C GLY A 59 -14.04 -18.66 -12.22
N ILE A 60 -14.78 -17.55 -12.33
CA ILE A 60 -16.02 -17.46 -13.11
C ILE A 60 -15.73 -16.42 -14.18
N PRO A 61 -15.47 -16.80 -15.44
CA PRO A 61 -15.05 -15.84 -16.47
C PRO A 61 -16.14 -14.77 -16.65
N GLN A 62 -15.86 -13.58 -16.12
CA GLN A 62 -16.69 -12.39 -16.27
C GLN A 62 -16.31 -11.71 -17.58
N LEU A 63 -17.20 -10.88 -18.13
CA LEU A 63 -16.94 -10.14 -19.38
C LEU A 63 -15.61 -9.34 -19.35
N GLU A 64 -15.14 -8.98 -18.16
CA GLU A 64 -13.92 -8.20 -17.94
C GLU A 64 -12.63 -9.04 -17.97
N CYS A 65 -12.72 -10.37 -17.84
CA CYS A 65 -11.59 -11.31 -17.86
C CYS A 65 -11.72 -12.38 -18.96
N GLU A 66 -12.64 -12.19 -19.88
CA GLU A 66 -13.03 -13.14 -20.91
C GLU A 66 -13.05 -12.47 -22.28
N ASP A 67 -12.60 -13.20 -23.30
CA ASP A 67 -12.81 -12.86 -24.70
C ASP A 67 -13.64 -13.99 -25.37
N GLY A 68 -14.91 -13.72 -25.62
CA GLY A 68 -15.81 -14.63 -26.36
C GLY A 68 -16.09 -15.98 -25.68
N GLY A 69 -16.30 -16.02 -24.37
CA GLY A 69 -16.55 -17.25 -23.61
C GLY A 69 -15.29 -17.90 -23.02
N VAL A 70 -14.10 -17.35 -23.34
CA VAL A 70 -12.81 -17.94 -22.98
C VAL A 70 -11.99 -16.98 -22.12
N TYR A 71 -11.45 -17.49 -21.01
CA TYR A 71 -10.54 -16.74 -20.15
C TYR A 71 -9.38 -16.11 -20.93
N ASN A 72 -9.12 -14.83 -20.68
CA ASN A 72 -8.01 -14.09 -21.27
C ASN A 72 -7.15 -13.42 -20.18
N ALA A 73 -5.90 -13.84 -20.07
CA ALA A 73 -4.96 -13.34 -19.06
C ALA A 73 -4.69 -11.83 -19.18
N SER A 74 -4.61 -11.30 -20.41
CA SER A 74 -4.36 -9.87 -20.63
C SER A 74 -5.54 -9.02 -20.16
N MET A 75 -6.77 -9.50 -20.35
CA MET A 75 -7.97 -8.81 -19.86
C MET A 75 -8.06 -8.87 -18.33
N ALA A 76 -7.72 -10.01 -17.72
CA ALA A 76 -7.66 -10.12 -16.27
C ALA A 76 -6.61 -9.18 -15.64
N ILE A 77 -5.44 -9.00 -16.27
CA ILE A 77 -4.44 -8.01 -15.85
C ILE A 77 -5.01 -6.59 -15.98
N ALA A 78 -5.65 -6.26 -17.10
CA ALA A 78 -6.25 -4.94 -17.32
C ALA A 78 -7.37 -4.64 -16.30
N PHE A 79 -8.16 -5.65 -15.94
CA PHE A 79 -9.16 -5.55 -14.88
C PHE A 79 -8.51 -5.27 -13.52
N ALA A 80 -7.47 -6.02 -13.15
CA ALA A 80 -6.73 -5.79 -11.91
C ALA A 80 -6.14 -4.36 -11.85
N GLN A 81 -5.56 -3.87 -12.94
CA GLN A 81 -5.03 -2.51 -13.05
C GLN A 81 -6.13 -1.45 -12.92
N THR A 82 -7.27 -1.65 -13.57
CA THR A 82 -8.42 -0.73 -13.50
C THR A 82 -9.03 -0.71 -12.10
N LYS A 83 -9.10 -1.87 -11.44
CA LYS A 83 -9.59 -1.96 -10.06
C LYS A 83 -8.63 -1.26 -9.10
N ALA A 84 -7.32 -1.48 -9.26
CA ALA A 84 -6.30 -0.86 -8.43
C ALA A 84 -6.23 0.67 -8.63
N SER A 85 -6.39 1.15 -9.87
CA SER A 85 -6.39 2.60 -10.14
C SER A 85 -7.59 3.30 -9.51
N GLY A 86 -8.73 2.61 -9.36
CA GLY A 86 -9.87 3.07 -8.55
C GLY A 86 -9.55 3.30 -7.07
N TRP A 87 -8.52 2.63 -6.54
CA TRP A 87 -7.97 2.84 -5.20
C TRP A 87 -6.78 3.81 -5.16
N LEU A 88 -6.50 4.51 -6.27
CA LEU A 88 -5.33 5.37 -6.48
C LEU A 88 -3.99 4.61 -6.46
N ILE A 89 -4.00 3.33 -6.83
CA ILE A 89 -2.81 2.47 -6.91
C ILE A 89 -2.54 2.14 -8.38
N ASN A 90 -1.36 2.50 -8.89
CA ASN A 90 -0.94 2.10 -10.23
C ASN A 90 -0.14 0.81 -10.16
N LEU A 91 -0.64 -0.25 -10.78
CA LEU A 91 0.02 -1.54 -10.87
C LEU A 91 0.66 -1.71 -12.25
N ASP A 92 1.89 -2.19 -12.28
CA ASP A 92 2.51 -2.64 -13.51
C ASP A 92 2.07 -4.07 -13.83
N ALA A 93 1.96 -4.41 -15.11
CA ALA A 93 1.56 -5.75 -15.52
C ALA A 93 2.52 -6.84 -15.01
N SER A 94 3.81 -6.52 -14.86
CA SER A 94 4.82 -7.46 -14.34
C SER A 94 4.66 -7.79 -12.85
N SER A 95 3.94 -6.94 -12.10
CA SER A 95 3.74 -7.12 -10.66
C SER A 95 2.53 -8.01 -10.32
N ILE A 96 1.77 -8.40 -11.34
CA ILE A 96 0.58 -9.24 -11.23
C ILE A 96 0.91 -10.61 -11.80
N THR A 97 0.75 -11.64 -10.99
CA THR A 97 0.90 -13.04 -11.42
C THR A 97 -0.45 -13.74 -11.30
N LEU A 98 -0.87 -14.36 -12.39
CA LEU A 98 -2.14 -15.06 -12.52
C LEU A 98 -1.86 -16.54 -12.72
N ASP A 99 -2.52 -17.39 -11.97
CA ASP A 99 -2.46 -18.84 -12.13
C ASP A 99 -3.89 -19.40 -12.06
N LYS A 100 -4.40 -19.89 -13.20
CA LYS A 100 -5.77 -20.39 -13.29
C LYS A 100 -5.90 -21.81 -12.73
N ASP A 101 -4.81 -22.58 -12.62
CA ASP A 101 -4.84 -23.98 -12.18
C ASP A 101 -4.00 -24.17 -10.91
N ALA A 102 -3.98 -23.15 -10.06
CA ALA A 102 -3.21 -23.14 -8.84
C ALA A 102 -3.76 -24.14 -7.80
N SER A 103 -2.86 -24.63 -6.96
CA SER A 103 -3.23 -25.26 -5.70
C SER A 103 -3.37 -24.21 -4.59
N CYS A 104 -4.56 -24.11 -4.01
CA CYS A 104 -4.84 -23.24 -2.89
C CYS A 104 -5.25 -24.10 -1.69
N TYR A 105 -4.57 -23.92 -0.55
CA TYR A 105 -4.85 -24.68 0.69
C TYR A 105 -4.82 -26.21 0.51
N GLY A 106 -3.99 -26.71 -0.41
CA GLY A 106 -3.88 -28.15 -0.69
C GLY A 106 -4.97 -28.70 -1.61
N LEU A 107 -5.78 -27.84 -2.23
CA LEU A 107 -6.82 -28.20 -3.19
C LEU A 107 -6.47 -27.64 -4.57
N GLU A 108 -6.58 -28.47 -5.62
CA GLU A 108 -6.38 -28.07 -7.01
C GLU A 108 -7.65 -27.47 -7.63
N GLY A 109 -7.51 -26.83 -8.79
CA GLY A 109 -8.64 -26.24 -9.52
C GLY A 109 -9.06 -24.87 -9.01
N PHE A 110 -8.12 -24.09 -8.46
CA PHE A 110 -8.37 -22.72 -8.03
C PHE A 110 -7.66 -21.72 -8.93
N SER A 111 -8.33 -20.61 -9.23
CA SER A 111 -7.69 -19.41 -9.78
C SER A 111 -7.04 -18.64 -8.64
N GLN A 112 -5.72 -18.45 -8.73
CA GLN A 112 -4.91 -17.69 -7.80
C GLN A 112 -4.38 -16.42 -8.47
N VAL A 113 -4.44 -15.33 -7.72
CA VAL A 113 -3.86 -14.05 -8.11
C VAL A 113 -2.91 -13.59 -7.02
N LYS A 114 -1.68 -13.27 -7.38
CA LYS A 114 -0.71 -12.62 -6.49
C LYS A 114 -0.29 -11.29 -7.08
N ILE A 115 -0.38 -10.25 -6.27
CA ILE A 115 0.01 -8.88 -6.62
C ILE A 115 1.14 -8.47 -5.69
N ALA A 116 2.28 -8.13 -6.28
CA ALA A 116 3.39 -7.49 -5.60
C ALA A 116 3.33 -5.98 -5.81
N TYR A 117 3.58 -5.21 -4.76
CA TYR A 117 3.58 -3.74 -4.83
C TYR A 117 4.60 -3.15 -3.88
N GLN A 118 5.45 -2.25 -4.39
CA GLN A 118 6.36 -1.48 -3.56
C GLN A 118 5.65 -0.23 -3.05
N PHE A 119 5.41 -0.15 -1.74
CA PHE A 119 4.85 1.04 -1.13
C PHE A 119 5.82 2.22 -1.19
N ALA A 120 5.42 3.29 -1.89
CA ALA A 120 6.19 4.53 -1.95
C ALA A 120 6.02 5.35 -0.66
N THR A 121 7.08 5.41 0.13
CA THR A 121 7.16 6.16 1.39
C THR A 121 8.26 7.22 1.33
N VAL A 122 8.06 8.29 2.10
CA VAL A 122 9.08 9.32 2.33
C VAL A 122 10.01 8.99 3.51
N LEU A 123 9.71 7.95 4.27
CA LEU A 123 10.48 7.51 5.45
C LEU A 123 10.86 6.01 5.37
N PRO A 124 11.60 5.56 4.33
CA PRO A 124 11.88 4.15 4.10
C PRO A 124 12.60 3.50 5.29
N ASN A 125 13.65 4.13 5.82
CA ASN A 125 14.42 3.56 6.94
C ASN A 125 13.59 3.39 8.22
N LEU A 126 12.63 4.29 8.47
CA LEU A 126 11.76 4.20 9.65
C LEU A 126 10.78 3.04 9.48
N LEU A 127 10.12 2.94 8.32
CA LEU A 127 9.16 1.87 8.06
C LEU A 127 9.83 0.50 7.97
N SER A 128 10.98 0.38 7.30
CA SER A 128 11.75 -0.88 7.25
C SER A 128 12.15 -1.35 8.65
N SER A 129 12.53 -0.44 9.55
CA SER A 129 12.88 -0.78 10.92
C SER A 129 11.68 -1.18 11.80
N MET A 130 10.47 -0.69 11.50
CA MET A 130 9.28 -0.95 12.32
C MET A 130 8.44 -2.13 11.81
N VAL A 131 8.30 -2.26 10.49
CA VAL A 131 7.34 -3.17 9.82
C VAL A 131 8.05 -4.22 8.96
N GLY A 132 9.39 -4.17 8.86
CA GLY A 132 10.19 -5.19 8.18
C GLY A 132 10.31 -5.02 6.66
N GLY A 133 9.78 -3.93 6.09
CA GLY A 133 9.92 -3.61 4.68
C GLY A 133 8.79 -2.75 4.13
N THR A 134 8.89 -2.39 2.86
CA THR A 134 7.87 -1.65 2.09
C THR A 134 7.25 -2.49 0.97
N ASP A 135 7.61 -3.78 0.89
CA ASP A 135 7.08 -4.72 -0.08
C ASP A 135 5.75 -5.27 0.43
N LEU A 136 4.68 -4.93 -0.29
CA LEU A 136 3.34 -5.42 -0.01
C LEU A 136 3.00 -6.53 -1.01
N THR A 137 2.61 -7.67 -0.47
CA THR A 137 2.12 -8.80 -1.26
C THR A 137 0.68 -9.10 -0.89
N ALA A 138 -0.20 -9.12 -1.88
CA ALA A 138 -1.58 -9.58 -1.72
C ALA A 138 -1.79 -10.84 -2.54
N GLN A 139 -2.45 -11.83 -1.95
CA GLN A 139 -2.79 -13.07 -2.62
C GLN A 139 -4.23 -13.42 -2.35
N ALA A 140 -4.92 -13.86 -3.39
CA ALA A 140 -6.27 -14.39 -3.28
C ALA A 140 -6.44 -15.64 -4.13
N CYS A 141 -7.34 -16.50 -3.69
CA CYS A 141 -7.75 -17.71 -4.39
C CYS A 141 -9.26 -17.73 -4.56
N TYR A 142 -9.71 -18.26 -5.68
CA TYR A 142 -11.13 -18.47 -5.96
C TYR A 142 -11.34 -19.78 -6.72
N THR A 143 -12.48 -20.43 -6.52
CA THR A 143 -12.79 -21.73 -7.16
C THR A 143 -13.02 -21.56 -8.65
N ASN A 144 -12.50 -22.47 -9.47
CA ASN A 144 -12.89 -22.53 -10.87
C ASN A 144 -14.25 -23.23 -11.02
N HIS A 145 -15.12 -22.68 -11.86
CA HIS A 145 -16.37 -23.31 -12.28
C HIS A 145 -16.31 -23.76 -13.73
#